data_AF-A0A2D6JCU5-F1
#
_entry.id   AF-A0A2D6JCU5-F1
#
_cell.length_a   1.000
_cell.length_b   1.000
_cell.length_c   1.000
_cell.angle_alpha   90.00
_cell.angle_beta   90.00
_cell.angle_gamma   90.00
#
_symmetry.space_group_name_H-M   'P 1'
#
loop_
_entity.id
_entity.type
_entity.pdbx_description
1 polymer ?
#
loop_
_entity_poly.entity_id
_entity_poly.type
_entity_poly.pdbx_seq_one_letter_code
_entity_poly.pdbx_strand_id
1 'polypeptide(L)'
;MSSTEPHRDHLNARNCRNKNKKTKGEKMTLKIKNRDIVVPGELLGTGDLLLGEGTYKSGKNVHSNILGLVDSKENFIKVIALNGRYIPKPRDVVIGVVKDISFSHWSLDLNSAYGGVLTVANGTDYFVNLDDEDISKIYGIGDTVVAKVMNVSKAMNAGLTMKDRGLYKLNGGRIITITSTKVPRVIGRKGTMVQMIKDMTGCKITVGQNGRVWLSGDNEELAVEAIRLIESKAHMPGLTENIREFLEKSTGNKSSLKPKPVGSKEPEAETEESKEAEE
;
A
#
# COMPACT_ATOMS: atom_id res chain seq x y z
N MET A 1 -60.98 -16.33 -48.24
CA MET A 1 -61.63 -17.62 -48.00
C MET A 1 -60.56 -18.67 -47.69
N SER A 2 -60.63 -19.28 -46.51
CA SER A 2 -60.24 -20.68 -46.21
C SER A 2 -58.76 -21.10 -46.45
N SER A 3 -57.88 -21.01 -45.43
CA SER A 3 -57.29 -22.13 -44.63
C SER A 3 -56.47 -23.17 -45.43
N THR A 4 -55.18 -23.41 -45.12
CA THR A 4 -54.78 -24.45 -44.14
C THR A 4 -53.27 -24.40 -43.78
N GLU A 5 -52.97 -24.64 -42.50
CA GLU A 5 -51.67 -24.87 -41.80
C GLU A 5 -50.91 -26.15 -42.27
N PRO A 6 -49.76 -26.60 -41.67
CA PRO A 6 -48.81 -25.98 -40.70
C PRO A 6 -47.31 -26.20 -41.06
N HIS A 7 -46.39 -25.46 -40.42
CA HIS A 7 -45.06 -26.01 -40.10
C HIS A 7 -44.59 -25.55 -38.71
N ARG A 8 -44.47 -26.57 -37.86
CA ARG A 8 -43.83 -26.70 -36.54
C ARG A 8 -42.92 -25.55 -36.10
N ASP A 9 -43.19 -25.03 -34.90
CA ASP A 9 -42.26 -25.10 -33.76
C ASP A 9 -42.97 -24.67 -32.47
N HIS A 10 -43.36 -25.65 -31.65
CA HIS A 10 -43.88 -25.38 -30.31
C HIS A 10 -42.73 -25.04 -29.37
N LEU A 11 -42.66 -23.75 -29.01
CA LEU A 11 -42.07 -23.30 -27.75
C LEU A 11 -42.68 -24.10 -26.59
N ASN A 12 -41.89 -24.97 -25.97
CA ASN A 12 -42.22 -25.56 -24.69
C ASN A 12 -41.45 -24.82 -23.59
N ALA A 13 -42.00 -23.67 -23.19
CA ALA A 13 -41.62 -22.95 -21.99
C ALA A 13 -42.21 -23.65 -20.76
N ARG A 14 -41.53 -24.68 -20.24
CA ARG A 14 -41.82 -25.24 -18.91
C ARG A 14 -40.53 -25.63 -18.20
N ASN A 15 -40.48 -25.27 -16.91
CA ASN A 15 -39.49 -25.61 -15.88
C ASN A 15 -38.27 -24.68 -15.71
N CYS A 16 -38.53 -23.38 -15.55
CA CYS A 16 -37.76 -22.57 -14.58
C CYS A 16 -38.34 -22.79 -13.17
N ARG A 17 -38.08 -23.95 -12.56
CA ARG A 17 -38.26 -24.16 -11.12
C ARG A 17 -37.05 -24.91 -10.56
N ASN A 18 -36.45 -24.29 -9.55
CA ASN A 18 -35.55 -24.89 -8.55
C ASN A 18 -34.27 -25.58 -9.05
N LYS A 19 -33.21 -24.78 -9.15
CA LYS A 19 -31.86 -25.21 -8.70
C LYS A 19 -31.15 -24.13 -7.88
N ASN A 20 -31.82 -23.54 -6.89
CA ASN A 20 -31.13 -23.05 -5.69
C ASN A 20 -30.76 -24.27 -4.83
N LYS A 21 -29.83 -25.09 -5.32
CA LYS A 21 -29.09 -26.02 -4.47
C LYS A 21 -28.14 -25.15 -3.66
N LYS A 22 -28.50 -24.91 -2.39
CA LYS A 22 -27.56 -24.50 -1.33
C LYS A 22 -26.31 -25.38 -1.47
N THR A 23 -25.26 -24.85 -2.08
CA THR A 23 -23.91 -25.38 -1.96
C THR A 23 -23.58 -25.28 -0.48
N LYS A 24 -23.52 -26.43 0.20
CA LYS A 24 -23.00 -26.54 1.56
C LYS A 24 -21.71 -25.72 1.62
N GLY A 25 -21.68 -24.66 2.42
CA GLY A 25 -20.47 -23.87 2.63
C GLY A 25 -19.36 -24.82 3.08
N GLU A 26 -18.35 -25.01 2.25
CA GLU A 26 -17.18 -25.80 2.62
C GLU A 26 -16.53 -25.10 3.82
N LYS A 27 -16.28 -25.88 4.87
CA LYS A 27 -15.73 -25.39 6.13
C LYS A 27 -14.33 -24.85 5.86
N MET A 28 -14.18 -23.52 5.88
CA MET A 28 -12.89 -22.86 5.76
C MET A 28 -12.00 -23.25 6.94
N THR A 29 -10.76 -23.66 6.66
CA THR A 29 -9.79 -23.99 7.69
C THR A 29 -8.46 -23.29 7.43
N LEU A 30 -8.04 -22.49 8.41
CA LEU A 30 -6.71 -21.91 8.46
C LEU A 30 -5.78 -22.92 9.15
N LYS A 31 -4.61 -23.17 8.56
CA LYS A 31 -3.61 -24.08 9.14
C LYS A 31 -2.48 -23.35 9.86
N ILE A 32 -2.34 -22.04 9.61
CA ILE A 32 -1.23 -21.21 10.12
C ILE A 32 -1.78 -20.08 10.99
N LYS A 33 -1.01 -19.69 12.02
CA LYS A 33 -1.40 -18.61 12.93
C LYS A 33 -1.06 -17.25 12.33
N ASN A 34 -1.76 -16.23 12.80
CA ASN A 34 -1.48 -14.86 12.39
C ASN A 34 -0.08 -14.44 12.84
N ARG A 35 0.68 -13.79 11.95
CA ARG A 35 2.10 -13.37 12.09
C ARG A 35 3.15 -14.48 12.11
N ASP A 36 2.81 -15.72 11.74
CA ASP A 36 3.83 -16.73 11.51
C ASP A 36 4.65 -16.42 10.24
N ILE A 37 5.92 -16.78 10.26
CA ILE A 37 6.81 -16.68 9.10
C ILE A 37 6.54 -17.89 8.20
N VAL A 38 6.33 -17.64 6.91
CA VAL A 38 6.04 -18.67 5.91
C VAL A 38 6.97 -18.59 4.71
N VAL A 39 7.22 -19.75 4.11
CA VAL A 39 8.05 -19.88 2.90
C VAL A 39 7.19 -20.08 1.65
N PRO A 40 7.70 -19.77 0.44
CA PRO A 40 7.00 -20.08 -0.81
C PRO A 40 6.65 -21.57 -0.91
N GLY A 41 5.42 -21.88 -1.31
CA GLY A 41 4.86 -23.23 -1.41
C GLY A 41 4.15 -23.72 -0.14
N GLU A 42 4.34 -23.05 1.01
CA GLU A 42 3.74 -23.46 2.27
C GLU A 42 2.21 -23.31 2.27
N LEU A 43 1.52 -24.31 2.84
CA LEU A 43 0.05 -24.37 2.88
C LEU A 43 -0.50 -23.48 4.00
N LEU A 44 -1.20 -22.42 3.62
CA LEU A 44 -1.76 -21.45 4.56
C LEU A 44 -3.16 -21.86 5.06
N GLY A 45 -3.98 -22.42 4.17
CA GLY A 45 -5.36 -22.80 4.49
C GLY A 45 -6.06 -23.50 3.34
N THR A 46 -7.30 -23.93 3.59
CA THR A 46 -8.14 -24.61 2.60
C THR A 46 -9.57 -24.06 2.59
N GLY A 47 -10.19 -24.06 1.40
CA GLY A 47 -11.55 -23.58 1.16
C GLY A 47 -11.62 -22.29 0.33
N ASP A 48 -12.77 -21.60 0.40
CA ASP A 48 -13.01 -20.33 -0.29
C ASP A 48 -12.54 -19.13 0.54
N LEU A 49 -11.22 -19.07 0.75
CA LEU A 49 -10.55 -17.90 1.31
C LEU A 49 -10.33 -16.83 0.23
N LEU A 50 -10.51 -15.57 0.61
CA LEU A 50 -10.14 -14.42 -0.20
C LEU A 50 -8.61 -14.29 -0.21
N LEU A 51 -8.04 -14.33 -1.40
CA LEU A 51 -6.61 -14.25 -1.62
C LEU A 51 -6.16 -12.79 -1.61
N GLY A 52 -5.22 -12.48 -0.73
CA GLY A 52 -4.45 -11.26 -0.76
C GLY A 52 -3.10 -11.46 -1.42
N GLU A 53 -2.29 -10.41 -1.35
CA GLU A 53 -0.94 -10.42 -1.91
C GLU A 53 -0.07 -11.51 -1.33
N GLY A 54 0.83 -12.04 -2.17
CA GLY A 54 1.77 -13.07 -1.75
C GLY A 54 1.14 -14.46 -1.57
N THR A 55 -0.12 -14.64 -1.99
CA THR A 55 -0.80 -15.95 -1.94
C THR A 55 -1.29 -16.37 -3.31
N TYR A 56 -1.41 -17.68 -3.52
CA TYR A 56 -2.04 -18.24 -4.71
C TYR A 56 -2.86 -19.47 -4.34
N LYS A 57 -3.87 -19.79 -5.16
CA LYS A 57 -4.73 -20.96 -4.95
C LYS A 57 -4.34 -22.07 -5.92
N SER A 58 -4.18 -23.27 -5.38
CA SER A 58 -3.96 -24.51 -6.13
C SER A 58 -5.08 -25.48 -5.77
N GLY A 59 -6.08 -25.60 -6.64
CA GLY A 59 -7.31 -26.34 -6.35
C GLY A 59 -8.08 -25.75 -5.16
N LYS A 60 -8.18 -26.49 -4.06
CA LYS A 60 -8.84 -26.06 -2.82
C LYS A 60 -7.89 -25.47 -1.77
N ASN A 61 -6.59 -25.53 -2.05
CA ASN A 61 -5.54 -25.16 -1.12
C ASN A 61 -5.01 -23.77 -1.44
N VAL A 62 -4.74 -22.97 -0.40
CA VAL A 62 -4.11 -21.66 -0.53
C VAL A 62 -2.67 -21.77 -0.04
N HIS A 63 -1.73 -21.39 -0.90
CA HIS A 63 -0.30 -21.47 -0.64
C HIS A 63 0.34 -20.08 -0.63
N SER A 64 1.46 -19.95 0.07
CA SER A 64 2.30 -18.76 -0.01
C SER A 64 3.10 -18.75 -1.32
N ASN A 65 3.20 -17.60 -1.99
CA ASN A 65 4.09 -17.39 -3.14
C ASN A 65 5.44 -16.76 -2.73
N ILE A 66 5.53 -16.21 -1.51
CA ILE A 66 6.66 -15.37 -1.08
C ILE A 66 7.07 -15.70 0.35
N LEU A 67 8.33 -15.38 0.68
CA LEU A 67 8.81 -15.41 2.06
C LEU A 67 8.26 -14.19 2.82
N GLY A 68 7.48 -14.43 3.88
CA GLY A 68 6.79 -13.35 4.56
C GLY A 68 6.12 -13.70 5.86
N LEU A 69 5.45 -12.71 6.45
CA LEU A 69 4.60 -12.88 7.62
C LEU A 69 3.14 -13.03 7.18
N VAL A 70 2.44 -14.03 7.70
CA VAL A 70 1.01 -14.19 7.43
C VAL A 70 0.23 -13.09 8.14
N ASP A 71 -0.66 -12.42 7.41
CA ASP A 71 -1.70 -11.55 7.96
C ASP A 71 -3.04 -12.14 7.56
N SER A 72 -3.64 -12.89 8.49
CA SER A 72 -4.96 -13.50 8.33
C SER A 72 -5.99 -12.68 9.10
N LYS A 73 -7.07 -12.30 8.40
CA LYS A 73 -8.22 -11.57 8.95
C LYS A 73 -9.49 -12.21 8.45
N GLU A 74 -10.24 -12.85 9.34
CA GLU A 74 -11.49 -13.55 9.02
C GLU A 74 -11.29 -14.52 7.84
N ASN A 75 -11.79 -14.14 6.65
CA ASN A 75 -11.72 -14.94 5.44
C ASN A 75 -10.67 -14.44 4.43
N PHE A 76 -9.91 -13.39 4.77
CA PHE A 76 -8.87 -12.81 3.91
C PHE A 76 -7.49 -13.18 4.42
N ILE A 77 -6.66 -13.72 3.53
CA ILE A 77 -5.29 -14.11 3.85
C ILE A 77 -4.31 -13.45 2.90
N LYS A 78 -3.30 -12.77 3.45
CA LYS A 78 -2.17 -12.25 2.69
C LYS A 78 -0.87 -12.60 3.38
N VAL A 79 0.21 -12.52 2.61
CA VAL A 79 1.57 -12.67 3.12
C VAL A 79 2.28 -11.34 2.92
N ILE A 80 2.76 -10.75 4.01
CA ILE A 80 3.56 -9.52 3.99
C ILE A 80 5.01 -9.91 3.74
N ALA A 81 5.55 -9.54 2.59
CA ALA A 81 6.93 -9.83 2.23
C ALA A 81 7.91 -9.27 3.28
N LEU A 82 8.88 -10.08 3.70
CA LEU A 82 9.97 -9.61 4.56
C LEU A 82 10.94 -8.70 3.77
N ASN A 83 11.15 -9.03 2.50
CA ASN A 83 11.99 -8.28 1.59
C ASN A 83 11.41 -8.31 0.17
N GLY A 84 11.69 -7.30 -0.63
CA GLY A 84 11.19 -7.19 -1.99
C GLY A 84 11.32 -5.79 -2.56
N ARG A 85 11.16 -5.70 -3.89
CA ARG A 85 11.01 -4.40 -4.56
C ARG A 85 9.58 -3.90 -4.41
N TYR A 86 9.40 -2.59 -4.56
CA TYR A 86 8.09 -1.99 -4.63
C TYR A 86 7.31 -2.55 -5.84
N ILE A 87 6.03 -2.82 -5.65
CA ILE A 87 5.09 -3.14 -6.73
C ILE A 87 4.02 -2.04 -6.70
N PRO A 88 3.86 -1.26 -7.79
CA PRO A 88 2.90 -0.17 -7.82
C PRO A 88 1.48 -0.61 -7.52
N LYS A 89 0.78 0.14 -6.66
CA LYS A 89 -0.65 -0.06 -6.39
C LYS A 89 -1.41 1.24 -6.55
N PRO A 90 -2.66 1.18 -7.03
CA PRO A 90 -3.51 2.36 -7.07
C PRO A 90 -3.57 3.04 -5.70
N ARG A 91 -3.51 4.38 -5.72
CA ARG A 91 -3.56 5.30 -4.58
C ARG A 91 -2.28 5.42 -3.75
N ASP A 92 -1.23 4.68 -4.07
CA ASP A 92 0.06 4.86 -3.43
C ASP A 92 0.68 6.21 -3.81
N VAL A 93 1.28 6.88 -2.82
CA VAL A 93 2.12 8.07 -3.05
C VAL A 93 3.57 7.62 -3.17
N VAL A 94 4.23 8.03 -4.24
CA VAL A 94 5.58 7.59 -4.63
C VAL A 94 6.43 8.78 -5.02
N ILE A 95 7.75 8.64 -4.87
CA ILE A 95 8.72 9.64 -5.33
C ILE A 95 9.37 9.12 -6.61
N GLY A 96 9.04 9.74 -7.74
CA GLY A 96 9.55 9.37 -9.06
C GLY A 96 10.64 10.33 -9.52
N VAL A 97 11.60 9.83 -10.31
CA VAL A 97 12.62 10.64 -10.99
C VAL A 97 12.36 10.57 -12.48
N VAL A 98 12.29 11.69 -13.17
CA VAL A 98 12.08 11.75 -14.62
C VAL A 98 13.29 11.14 -15.30
N LYS A 99 13.07 10.03 -16.00
CA LYS A 99 14.10 9.29 -16.74
C LYS A 99 14.13 9.70 -18.20
N ASP A 100 12.96 9.91 -18.78
CA ASP A 100 12.80 10.22 -20.20
C ASP A 100 11.58 11.10 -20.44
N ILE A 101 11.60 11.86 -21.53
CA ILE A 101 10.60 12.83 -21.90
C ILE A 101 10.11 12.50 -23.31
N SER A 102 8.82 12.23 -23.43
CA SER A 102 8.14 12.01 -24.72
C SER A 102 7.28 13.22 -25.06
N PHE A 103 6.71 13.27 -26.26
CA PHE A 103 5.91 14.42 -26.71
C PHE A 103 4.72 14.78 -25.79
N SER A 104 4.07 13.79 -25.17
CA SER A 104 2.81 13.97 -24.42
C SER A 104 2.86 13.48 -22.97
N HIS A 105 4.01 12.98 -22.52
CA HIS A 105 4.17 12.40 -21.19
C HIS A 105 5.63 12.33 -20.76
N TRP A 106 5.83 12.26 -19.45
CA TRP A 106 7.11 11.97 -18.82
C TRP A 106 7.14 10.53 -18.35
N SER A 107 8.25 9.86 -18.61
CA SER A 107 8.55 8.52 -18.08
C SER A 107 9.38 8.66 -16.82
N LEU A 108 8.86 8.16 -15.70
CA LEU A 108 9.46 8.26 -14.38
C LEU A 108 9.97 6.91 -13.90
N ASP A 109 11.17 6.90 -13.33
CA ASP A 109 11.67 5.79 -12.55
C ASP A 109 11.06 5.83 -11.14
N LEU A 110 10.35 4.76 -10.78
CA LEU A 110 9.68 4.59 -9.50
C LEU A 110 10.45 3.72 -8.51
N ASN A 111 11.72 3.35 -8.75
CA ASN A 111 12.44 2.39 -7.90
C ASN A 111 11.68 1.04 -7.79
N SER A 112 11.05 0.62 -8.88
CA SER A 112 10.39 -0.68 -9.00
C SER A 112 10.87 -1.41 -10.25
N ALA A 113 10.34 -2.61 -10.51
CA ALA A 113 10.57 -3.28 -11.78
C ALA A 113 9.84 -2.57 -12.95
N TYR A 114 8.88 -1.69 -12.64
CA TYR A 114 8.01 -1.05 -13.60
C TYR A 114 8.18 0.47 -13.60
N GLY A 115 8.04 1.07 -14.78
CA GLY A 115 8.05 2.52 -14.95
C GLY A 115 6.73 3.16 -14.52
N GLY A 116 6.82 4.46 -14.22
CA GLY A 116 5.67 5.34 -14.08
C GLY A 116 5.51 6.21 -15.32
N VAL A 117 4.28 6.47 -15.74
CA VAL A 117 3.95 7.40 -16.82
C VAL A 117 3.14 8.53 -16.25
N LEU A 118 3.65 9.76 -16.36
CA LEU A 118 2.94 10.98 -16.02
C LEU A 118 2.54 11.69 -17.30
N THR A 119 1.25 11.70 -17.62
CA THR A 119 0.77 12.45 -18.80
C THR A 119 0.68 13.93 -18.48
N VAL A 120 0.79 14.78 -19.51
CA VAL A 120 0.68 16.24 -19.37
C VAL A 120 -0.62 16.63 -18.65
N ALA A 121 -1.74 16.05 -19.07
CA ALA A 121 -3.05 16.26 -18.45
C ALA A 121 -3.11 15.95 -16.94
N ASN A 122 -2.21 15.11 -16.41
CA ASN A 122 -2.16 14.75 -15.00
C ASN A 122 -0.95 15.37 -14.25
N GLY A 123 0.02 15.92 -14.98
CA GLY A 123 1.23 16.53 -14.45
C GLY A 123 1.17 18.05 -14.31
N THR A 124 0.22 18.70 -14.98
CA THR A 124 0.04 20.16 -14.95
C THR A 124 -1.36 20.55 -14.51
N ASP A 125 -1.47 21.65 -13.75
CA ASP A 125 -2.76 22.20 -13.31
C ASP A 125 -3.45 23.04 -14.40
N TYR A 126 -2.68 23.50 -15.39
CA TYR A 126 -3.16 24.26 -16.53
C TYR A 126 -3.10 23.42 -17.83
N PHE A 127 -3.88 23.85 -18.82
CA PHE A 127 -3.85 23.26 -20.16
C PHE A 127 -2.55 23.67 -20.87
N VAL A 128 -1.78 22.68 -21.31
CA VAL A 128 -0.55 22.88 -22.09
C VAL A 128 -0.87 22.58 -23.55
N ASN A 129 -0.64 23.55 -24.43
CA ASN A 129 -0.72 23.29 -25.87
C ASN A 129 0.54 22.58 -26.33
N LEU A 130 0.42 21.29 -26.69
CA LEU A 130 1.56 20.45 -27.08
C LEU A 130 2.21 20.88 -28.40
N ASP A 131 1.51 21.67 -29.22
CA ASP A 131 2.03 22.17 -30.50
C ASP A 131 2.94 23.40 -30.31
N ASP A 132 2.74 24.16 -29.22
CA ASP A 132 3.44 25.42 -28.96
C ASP A 132 4.46 25.33 -27.81
N GLU A 133 4.22 24.44 -26.83
CA GLU A 133 5.04 24.33 -25.63
C GLU A 133 5.80 23.00 -25.55
N ASP A 134 7.12 23.12 -25.39
CA ASP A 134 7.97 21.98 -25.06
C ASP A 134 7.81 21.61 -23.57
N ILE A 135 7.24 20.43 -23.34
CA ILE A 135 6.98 19.89 -22.01
C ILE A 135 8.27 19.62 -21.21
N SER A 136 9.42 19.58 -21.88
CA SER A 136 10.74 19.45 -21.24
C SER A 136 11.06 20.61 -20.28
N LYS A 137 10.45 21.78 -20.50
CA LYS A 137 10.62 22.97 -19.66
C LYS A 137 9.91 22.86 -18.31
N ILE A 138 8.90 21.99 -18.20
CA ILE A 138 8.11 21.80 -16.98
C ILE A 138 8.82 20.83 -16.04
N TYR A 139 9.11 19.64 -16.55
CA TYR A 139 9.90 18.62 -15.88
C TYR A 139 11.02 18.16 -16.81
N GLY A 140 12.26 18.44 -16.42
CA GLY A 140 13.47 18.01 -17.09
C GLY A 140 13.91 16.61 -16.67
N ILE A 141 14.84 16.03 -17.42
CA ILE A 141 15.45 14.74 -17.06
C ILE A 141 16.22 14.90 -15.75
N GLY A 142 16.02 13.98 -14.81
CA GLY A 142 16.59 14.02 -13.47
C GLY A 142 15.73 14.76 -12.44
N ASP A 143 14.69 15.49 -12.86
CA ASP A 143 13.77 16.11 -11.92
C ASP A 143 13.05 15.06 -11.09
N THR A 144 12.84 15.35 -9.81
CA THR A 144 12.14 14.46 -8.89
C THR A 144 10.77 15.02 -8.55
N VAL A 145 9.75 14.18 -8.57
CA VAL A 145 8.38 14.56 -8.24
C VAL A 145 7.76 13.60 -7.23
N VAL A 146 6.92 14.15 -6.35
CA VAL A 146 6.00 13.36 -5.53
C VAL A 146 4.71 13.20 -6.33
N ALA A 147 4.38 11.97 -6.69
CA ALA A 147 3.22 11.65 -7.50
C ALA A 147 2.39 10.54 -6.85
N LYS A 148 1.12 10.44 -7.24
CA LYS A 148 0.22 9.38 -6.80
C LYS A 148 -0.06 8.43 -7.96
N VAL A 149 -0.06 7.13 -7.67
CA VAL A 149 -0.45 6.10 -8.65
C VAL A 149 -1.97 6.15 -8.81
N MET A 150 -2.45 6.48 -10.01
CA MET A 150 -3.88 6.47 -10.32
C MET A 150 -4.37 5.07 -10.68
N ASN A 151 -3.66 4.44 -11.60
CA ASN A 151 -4.02 3.14 -12.15
C ASN A 151 -2.74 2.36 -12.48
N VAL A 152 -2.89 1.04 -12.56
CA VAL A 152 -1.83 0.14 -12.99
C VAL A 152 -2.38 -0.64 -14.18
N SER A 153 -1.68 -0.55 -15.30
CA SER A 153 -2.04 -1.26 -16.54
C SER A 153 -1.84 -2.76 -16.39
N LYS A 154 -2.40 -3.56 -17.32
CA LYS A 154 -2.16 -5.01 -17.37
C LYS A 154 -0.68 -5.37 -17.58
N ALA A 155 0.07 -4.48 -18.24
CA ALA A 155 1.52 -4.59 -18.42
C ALA A 155 2.31 -4.09 -17.19
N MET A 156 1.64 -3.81 -16.07
CA MET A 156 2.21 -3.31 -14.80
C MET A 156 2.87 -1.93 -14.86
N ASN A 157 2.75 -1.20 -15.97
CA ASN A 157 3.09 0.22 -16.01
C ASN A 157 2.10 1.02 -15.17
N ALA A 158 2.61 1.93 -14.33
CA ALA A 158 1.82 2.74 -13.42
C ALA A 158 1.49 4.10 -14.03
N GLY A 159 0.21 4.43 -14.16
CA GLY A 159 -0.22 5.78 -14.50
C GLY A 159 -0.18 6.68 -13.27
N LEU A 160 0.49 7.82 -13.39
CA LEU A 160 0.73 8.76 -12.31
C LEU A 160 -0.12 10.02 -12.44
N THR A 161 -0.37 10.67 -11.31
CA THR A 161 -0.96 12.01 -11.26
C THR A 161 -0.25 12.87 -10.24
N MET A 162 -0.26 14.18 -10.50
CA MET A 162 0.13 15.23 -9.57
C MET A 162 -1.06 16.10 -9.13
N LYS A 163 -2.28 15.81 -9.62
CA LYS A 163 -3.53 16.52 -9.27
C LYS A 163 -4.14 16.02 -7.96
N ASP A 164 -3.37 16.00 -6.89
CA ASP A 164 -3.85 15.64 -5.55
C ASP A 164 -3.11 16.44 -4.47
N ARG A 165 -3.66 16.46 -3.27
CA ARG A 165 -3.08 17.19 -2.14
C ARG A 165 -1.74 16.59 -1.72
N GLY A 166 -0.74 17.45 -1.53
CA GLY A 166 0.58 17.05 -1.06
C GLY A 166 1.47 16.43 -2.13
N LEU A 167 1.10 16.56 -3.41
CA LEU A 167 1.93 16.21 -4.56
C LEU A 167 2.60 17.48 -5.09
N TYR A 168 3.91 17.42 -5.35
CA TYR A 168 4.68 18.57 -5.78
C TYR A 168 6.01 18.14 -6.37
N LYS A 169 6.63 19.04 -7.14
CA LYS A 169 8.00 18.90 -7.63
C LYS A 169 8.99 19.11 -6.48
N LEU A 170 9.92 18.18 -6.32
CA LEU A 170 10.96 18.28 -5.29
C LEU A 170 12.14 19.07 -5.84
N ASN A 171 12.46 20.17 -5.18
CA ASN A 171 13.61 21.00 -5.50
C ASN A 171 14.58 20.95 -4.31
N GLY A 172 15.85 20.62 -4.59
CA GLY A 172 16.88 20.49 -3.56
C GLY A 172 16.65 19.34 -2.58
N GLY A 173 17.36 19.41 -1.44
CA GLY A 173 17.35 18.37 -0.41
C GLY A 173 18.07 17.09 -0.85
N ARG A 174 17.87 16.02 -0.06
CA ARG A 174 18.50 14.72 -0.23
C ARG A 174 17.46 13.61 -0.35
N ILE A 175 17.67 12.70 -1.30
CA ILE A 175 16.85 11.50 -1.44
C ILE A 175 17.66 10.31 -0.93
N ILE A 176 17.05 9.53 -0.04
CA ILE A 176 17.58 8.24 0.40
C ILE A 176 16.65 7.11 -0.03
N THR A 177 17.24 5.94 -0.25
CA THR A 177 16.51 4.72 -0.61
C THR A 177 16.55 3.73 0.54
N ILE A 178 15.36 3.29 0.96
CA ILE A 178 15.11 2.23 1.91
C ILE A 178 14.34 1.10 1.24
N THR A 179 14.35 -0.08 1.87
CA THR A 179 13.55 -1.21 1.42
C THR A 179 12.06 -0.87 1.51
N SER A 180 11.29 -1.06 0.43
CA SER A 180 9.85 -0.72 0.38
C SER A 180 9.03 -1.44 1.46
N THR A 181 9.39 -2.69 1.79
CA THR A 181 8.73 -3.48 2.85
C THR A 181 8.87 -2.84 4.25
N LYS A 182 9.88 -1.98 4.45
CA LYS A 182 10.17 -1.30 5.72
C LYS A 182 9.56 0.11 5.79
N VAL A 183 9.00 0.63 4.69
CA VAL A 183 8.36 1.96 4.65
C VAL A 183 7.25 2.12 5.69
N PRO A 184 6.31 1.17 5.87
CA PRO A 184 5.27 1.31 6.90
C PRO A 184 5.84 1.39 8.32
N ARG A 185 7.00 0.76 8.56
CA ARG A 185 7.69 0.81 9.84
C ARG A 185 8.29 2.18 10.10
N VAL A 186 8.89 2.81 9.09
CA VAL A 186 9.43 4.18 9.17
C VAL A 186 8.32 5.20 9.43
N ILE A 187 7.18 5.10 8.76
CA ILE A 187 6.02 5.97 9.00
C ILE A 187 5.50 5.81 10.43
N GLY A 188 5.47 4.57 10.93
CA GLY A 188 4.93 4.23 12.24
C GLY A 188 3.41 4.31 12.30
N ARG A 189 2.83 4.02 13.48
CA ARG A 189 1.37 4.04 13.65
C ARG A 189 0.85 5.47 13.47
N LYS A 190 -0.05 5.69 12.51
CA LYS A 190 -0.63 7.00 12.17
C LYS A 190 0.42 8.08 11.84
N GLY A 191 1.61 7.71 11.36
CA GLY A 191 2.66 8.69 11.03
C GLY A 191 3.45 9.23 12.22
N THR A 192 3.25 8.69 13.43
CA THR A 192 3.90 9.18 14.65
C THR A 192 5.42 9.15 14.61
N MET A 193 6.02 8.16 13.96
CA MET A 193 7.47 8.01 13.91
C MET A 193 8.11 9.03 12.98
N VAL A 194 7.54 9.24 11.78
CA VAL A 194 8.01 10.30 10.88
C VAL A 194 7.80 11.69 11.49
N GLN A 195 6.67 11.92 12.17
CA GLN A 195 6.43 13.22 12.81
C GLN A 195 7.44 13.50 13.92
N MET A 196 7.76 12.50 14.74
CA MET A 196 8.81 12.62 15.76
C MET A 196 10.17 13.00 15.16
N ILE A 197 10.58 12.36 14.06
CA ILE A 197 11.84 12.71 13.39
C ILE A 197 11.76 14.15 12.85
N LYS A 198 10.66 14.54 12.19
CA LYS A 198 10.46 15.91 11.70
C LYS A 198 10.58 16.95 12.83
N ASP A 199 9.93 16.71 13.97
CA ASP A 199 9.89 17.64 15.08
C ASP A 199 11.27 17.78 15.76
N MET A 200 12.04 16.69 15.82
CA MET A 200 13.36 16.69 16.46
C MET A 200 14.47 17.20 15.54
N THR A 201 14.42 16.90 14.24
CA THR A 201 15.45 17.33 13.29
C THR A 201 15.14 18.68 12.65
N GLY A 202 13.88 19.13 12.69
CA GLY A 202 13.42 20.32 11.97
C GLY A 202 13.32 20.13 10.45
N CYS A 203 13.49 18.90 9.95
CA CYS A 203 13.54 18.64 8.51
C CYS A 203 12.15 18.37 7.94
N LYS A 204 11.93 18.79 6.69
CA LYS A 204 10.80 18.33 5.87
C LYS A 204 11.12 16.93 5.36
N ILE A 205 10.25 15.97 5.69
CA ILE A 205 10.40 14.56 5.31
C ILE A 205 9.16 14.11 4.53
N THR A 206 9.40 13.58 3.34
CA THR A 206 8.37 12.97 2.48
C THR A 206 8.75 11.53 2.18
N VAL A 207 7.89 10.59 2.55
CA VAL A 207 8.13 9.15 2.41
C VAL A 207 7.25 8.60 1.31
N GLY A 208 7.86 8.08 0.24
CA GLY A 208 7.16 7.34 -0.81
C GLY A 208 7.01 5.85 -0.47
N GLN A 209 5.90 5.23 -0.87
CA GLN A 209 5.68 3.79 -0.72
C GLN A 209 6.70 2.96 -1.51
N ASN A 210 7.35 3.56 -2.50
CA ASN A 210 8.41 2.97 -3.28
C ASN A 210 9.78 2.90 -2.59
N GLY A 211 9.85 3.25 -1.30
CA GLY A 211 11.08 3.20 -0.53
C GLY A 211 12.02 4.37 -0.80
N ARG A 212 11.61 5.38 -1.56
CA ARG A 212 12.33 6.65 -1.65
C ARG A 212 11.83 7.60 -0.58
N VAL A 213 12.75 8.19 0.15
CA VAL A 213 12.46 9.20 1.17
C VAL A 213 13.23 10.46 0.83
N TRP A 214 12.50 11.56 0.67
CA TRP A 214 13.08 12.88 0.47
C TRP A 214 13.16 13.62 1.80
N LEU A 215 14.28 14.28 2.02
CA LEU A 215 14.64 15.01 3.21
C LEU A 215 15.12 16.40 2.79
N SER A 216 14.67 17.44 3.46
CA SER A 216 15.18 18.80 3.26
C SER A 216 15.15 19.58 4.57
N GLY A 217 16.29 20.13 4.98
CA GLY A 217 16.40 20.95 6.19
C GLY A 217 17.82 21.08 6.70
N ASP A 218 17.98 21.63 7.91
CA ASP A 218 19.30 21.94 8.47
C ASP A 218 20.04 20.67 8.95
N ASN A 219 19.31 19.70 9.53
CA ASN A 219 19.88 18.47 10.09
C ASN A 219 19.55 17.23 9.25
N GLU A 220 19.81 17.30 7.94
CA GLU A 220 19.56 16.18 7.02
C GLU A 220 20.33 14.91 7.41
N GLU A 221 21.60 15.03 7.80
CA GLU A 221 22.47 13.90 8.15
C GLU A 221 21.87 13.05 9.29
N LEU A 222 21.39 13.73 10.33
CA LEU A 222 20.80 13.10 11.51
C LEU A 222 19.45 12.42 11.19
N ALA A 223 18.65 13.01 10.30
CA ALA A 223 17.43 12.39 9.81
C ALA A 223 17.73 11.14 8.97
N VAL A 224 18.77 11.17 8.13
CA VAL A 224 19.23 10.00 7.36
C VAL A 224 19.66 8.88 8.30
N GLU A 225 20.48 9.19 9.31
CA GLU A 225 20.98 8.20 10.26
C GLU A 225 19.83 7.55 11.05
N ALA A 226 18.87 8.34 11.52
CA ALA A 226 17.69 7.83 12.20
C ALA A 226 16.85 6.88 11.32
N ILE A 227 16.65 7.22 10.04
CA ILE A 227 15.92 6.36 9.10
C ILE A 227 16.67 5.06 8.82
N ARG A 228 18.00 5.10 8.68
CA ARG A 228 18.84 3.89 8.54
C ARG A 228 18.82 3.03 9.80
N LEU A 229 18.79 3.65 10.98
CA LEU A 229 18.66 2.94 12.25
C LEU A 229 17.30 2.23 12.35
N ILE A 230 16.22 2.88 11.91
CA ILE A 230 14.90 2.24 11.81
C ILE A 230 14.95 1.03 10.86
N GLU A 231 15.59 1.20 9.71
CA GLU A 231 15.68 0.16 8.69
C GLU A 231 16.38 -1.11 9.20
N SER A 232 17.45 -0.94 9.97
CA SER A 232 18.22 -2.06 10.55
C SER A 232 17.50 -2.70 11.75
N LYS A 233 16.85 -1.89 12.60
CA LYS A 233 16.20 -2.34 13.84
C LYS A 233 14.69 -2.60 13.71
N ALA A 234 14.18 -2.72 12.48
CA ALA A 234 12.74 -2.84 12.19
C ALA A 234 12.04 -4.00 12.93
N HIS A 235 12.77 -5.08 13.22
CA HIS A 235 12.25 -6.28 13.89
C HIS A 235 12.09 -6.14 15.40
N MET A 236 12.73 -5.15 16.04
CA MET A 236 12.70 -5.02 17.49
C MET A 236 11.42 -4.35 18.00
N PRO A 237 10.77 -4.88 19.06
CA PRO A 237 9.73 -4.14 19.78
C PRO A 237 10.32 -2.91 20.48
N GLY A 238 9.49 -1.91 20.78
CA GLY A 238 9.95 -0.69 21.50
C GLY A 238 10.82 0.26 20.68
N LEU A 239 10.95 0.05 19.37
CA LEU A 239 11.82 0.83 18.49
C LEU A 239 11.62 2.36 18.60
N THR A 240 10.39 2.82 18.82
CA THR A 240 10.07 4.24 18.95
C THR A 240 10.83 4.92 20.09
N GLU A 241 10.98 4.25 21.24
CA GLU A 241 11.68 4.83 22.39
C GLU A 241 13.19 4.88 22.15
N ASN A 242 13.75 3.80 21.60
CA ASN A 242 15.17 3.74 21.25
C ASN A 242 15.56 4.84 20.25
N ILE A 243 14.68 5.18 19.31
CA ILE A 243 14.92 6.26 18.36
C ILE A 243 14.80 7.62 19.03
N ARG A 244 13.83 7.82 19.93
CA ARG A 244 13.71 9.06 20.69
C ARG A 244 14.99 9.30 21.49
N GLU A 245 15.46 8.31 22.26
CA GLU A 245 16.69 8.42 23.04
C GLU A 245 17.91 8.74 22.16
N PHE A 246 17.99 8.11 20.99
CA PHE A 246 19.06 8.40 20.03
C PHE A 246 19.00 9.84 19.52
N LEU A 247 17.81 10.32 19.14
CA LEU A 247 17.62 11.68 18.65
C LEU A 247 17.85 12.72 19.75
N GLU A 248 17.43 12.46 21.00
CA GLU A 248 17.62 13.36 22.15
C GLU A 248 19.10 13.51 22.49
N LYS A 249 19.90 12.42 22.44
CA LYS A 249 21.35 12.47 22.65
C LYS A 249 22.06 13.33 21.61
N SER A 250 21.63 13.24 20.35
CA SER A 250 22.30 13.94 19.25
C SER A 250 21.83 15.38 19.04
N THR A 251 20.59 15.72 19.40
CA THR A 251 20.04 17.08 19.23
C THR A 251 19.97 17.92 20.51
N GLY A 252 20.06 17.30 21.69
CA GLY A 252 19.90 17.99 22.98
C GLY A 252 18.48 18.52 23.25
N ASN A 253 17.55 18.35 22.30
CA ASN A 253 16.16 18.83 22.38
C ASN A 253 15.21 17.71 22.81
N LYS A 254 14.37 17.98 23.81
CA LYS A 254 13.31 17.06 24.26
C LYS A 254 12.08 17.21 23.35
N SER A 255 11.63 16.11 22.76
CA SER A 255 10.40 16.10 21.96
C SER A 255 9.16 16.23 22.85
N SER A 256 8.18 17.07 22.46
CA SER A 256 6.92 17.29 23.17
C SER A 256 5.86 16.19 22.96
N LEU A 257 6.15 15.18 22.14
CA LEU A 257 5.24 14.07 21.87
C LEU A 257 5.29 13.03 22.99
N LYS A 258 4.38 13.15 23.98
CA LYS A 258 4.14 12.09 24.96
C LYS A 258 3.73 10.79 24.24
N PRO A 259 4.39 9.65 24.49
CA PRO A 259 3.92 8.38 23.96
C PRO A 259 2.54 8.07 24.54
N LYS A 260 1.56 7.74 23.69
CA LYS A 260 0.33 7.09 24.16
C LYS A 260 0.73 5.70 24.68
N PRO A 261 0.36 5.33 25.91
CA PRO A 261 0.68 4.01 26.44
C PRO A 261 0.05 2.93 25.56
N VAL A 262 0.88 1.95 25.16
CA VAL A 262 0.42 0.72 24.55
C VAL A 262 0.01 -0.20 25.69
N GLY A 263 -1.31 -0.38 25.87
CA GLY A 263 -1.88 -1.45 26.69
C GLY A 263 -2.65 -0.98 27.93
N SER A 264 -3.94 -0.73 27.76
CA SER A 264 -4.94 -1.14 28.76
C SER A 264 -5.93 -2.03 28.02
N LYS A 265 -6.02 -3.28 28.46
CA LYS A 265 -7.09 -4.19 28.08
C LYS A 265 -8.42 -3.44 28.30
N GLU A 266 -9.27 -3.41 27.29
CA GLU A 266 -10.69 -3.13 27.51
C GLU A 266 -11.18 -4.22 28.49
N PRO A 267 -11.80 -3.87 29.62
CA PRO A 267 -12.57 -4.85 30.36
C PRO A 267 -13.76 -5.23 29.48
N GLU A 268 -13.91 -6.52 29.22
CA GLU A 268 -15.14 -7.11 28.70
C GLU A 268 -16.26 -6.67 29.64
N ALA A 269 -17.17 -5.84 29.14
CA ALA A 269 -18.41 -5.56 29.82
C ALA A 269 -19.26 -6.83 29.70
N GLU A 270 -19.31 -7.61 30.78
CA GLU A 270 -20.38 -8.55 31.06
C GLU A 270 -21.69 -7.77 31.08
N THR A 271 -22.46 -7.85 29.99
CA THR A 271 -23.91 -7.59 30.06
C THR A 271 -24.57 -8.86 30.59
N GLU A 272 -24.63 -8.97 31.92
CA GLU A 272 -25.72 -9.69 32.57
C GLU A 272 -26.99 -8.86 32.38
N GLU A 273 -27.87 -9.29 31.48
CA GLU A 273 -29.28 -8.92 31.54
C GLU A 273 -30.08 -10.21 31.32
N SER A 274 -30.34 -10.90 32.42
CA SER A 274 -31.35 -11.93 32.49
C SER A 274 -32.36 -11.55 33.57
N LYS A 275 -33.62 -11.52 33.14
CA LYS A 275 -34.86 -11.67 33.92
C LYS A 275 -35.37 -10.39 34.61
N GLU A 276 -36.46 -9.86 34.07
CA GLU A 276 -37.75 -9.94 34.77
C GLU A 276 -38.88 -9.88 33.73
N ALA A 277 -39.69 -10.94 33.76
CA ALA A 277 -41.06 -10.99 33.29
C ALA A 277 -41.94 -11.03 34.54
N GLU A 278 -43.22 -10.63 34.41
CA GLU A 278 -44.24 -10.39 35.46
C GLU A 278 -44.11 -8.96 36.02
N GLU A 279 -45.06 -8.05 35.83
CA GLU A 279 -46.52 -8.14 35.96
C GLU A 279 -47.22 -7.10 35.04
#